data_AF-A0ABD0KP24-F1
#
_entry.id   AF-A0ABD0KP24-F1
#
_cell.length_a   1.000
_cell.length_b   1.000
_cell.length_c   1.000
_cell.angle_alpha   90.00
_cell.angle_beta   90.00
_cell.angle_gamma   90.00
#
_symmetry.space_group_name_H-M   'P 1'
#
loop_
_entity.id
_entity.type
_entity.pdbx_description
1 polymer ?
#
loop_
_entity_poly.entity_id
_entity_poly.type
_entity_poly.pdbx_seq_one_letter_code
_entity_poly.pdbx_strand_id
1 'polypeptide(L)'
;LTSNNFHGLPRIQEIRCSGGPLTSDVDVFMMTLFTVHKDKVVASANLRQKKCITRGSYSSCEIDDVNSRNSRLKTLVFDLAAEETKEFGCNLTGSRSDGRAYFVSWTSTVKLP
;
A
#
# COMPACT_ATOMS: atom_id res chain seq x y z
N LEU A 1 -6.38 2.21 -1.75
CA LEU A 1 -5.73 2.25 -0.42
C LEU A 1 -6.82 2.19 0.64
N THR A 2 -6.66 1.39 1.68
CA THR A 2 -7.66 1.26 2.76
C THR A 2 -6.98 1.29 4.13
N SER A 3 -7.70 1.79 5.15
CA SER A 3 -7.30 1.79 6.56
C SER A 3 -8.40 1.10 7.38
N ASN A 4 -8.05 0.14 8.23
CA ASN A 4 -9.01 -0.58 9.08
C ASN A 4 -8.38 -0.96 10.43
N ASN A 5 -9.21 -1.23 11.45
CA ASN A 5 -8.74 -1.84 12.71
C ASN A 5 -8.09 -3.20 12.44
N PHE A 6 -6.91 -3.43 13.00
CA PHE A 6 -6.21 -4.69 12.88
C PHE A 6 -6.84 -5.74 13.81
N HIS A 7 -7.53 -6.73 13.25
CA HIS A 7 -8.22 -7.80 14.01
C HIS A 7 -9.12 -7.29 15.13
N GLY A 8 -9.81 -6.16 14.91
CA GLY A 8 -10.70 -5.56 15.91
C GLY A 8 -9.98 -4.80 17.03
N LEU A 9 -8.65 -4.67 16.99
CA LEU A 9 -7.90 -3.85 17.93
C LEU A 9 -8.00 -2.37 17.52
N PRO A 10 -8.74 -1.51 18.24
CA PRO A 10 -9.03 -0.15 17.80
C PRO A 10 -7.79 0.76 17.80
N ARG A 11 -6.78 0.40 18.61
CA ARG A 11 -5.51 1.14 18.73
C ARG A 11 -4.46 0.75 17.70
N ILE A 12 -4.76 -0.19 16.82
CA ILE A 12 -3.85 -0.64 15.77
C ILE A 12 -4.59 -0.54 14.44
N GLN A 13 -4.09 0.33 13.57
CA GLN A 13 -4.64 0.49 12.22
C GLN A 13 -3.78 -0.29 11.23
N GLU A 14 -4.40 -1.16 10.43
CA GLU A 14 -3.77 -1.78 9.26
C GLU A 14 -4.03 -0.93 8.03
N ILE A 15 -2.95 -0.49 7.39
CA ILE A 15 -2.99 0.21 6.11
C ILE A 15 -2.66 -0.76 5.00
N ARG A 16 -3.51 -0.81 3.98
CA ARG A 16 -3.39 -1.75 2.87
C ARG A 16 -3.40 -1.03 1.51
N CYS A 17 -2.31 -1.20 0.78
CA CYS A 17 -2.11 -0.73 -0.58
C CYS A 17 -2.21 -1.93 -1.53
N SER A 18 -3.10 -1.88 -2.53
CA SER A 18 -3.36 -2.99 -3.45
C SER A 18 -3.88 -2.49 -4.80
N GLY A 19 -3.70 -3.27 -5.85
CA GLY A 19 -4.20 -2.97 -7.20
C GLY A 19 -5.66 -3.38 -7.45
N GLY A 20 -6.38 -3.89 -6.45
CA GLY A 20 -7.75 -4.39 -6.60
C GLY A 20 -8.73 -3.45 -7.32
N PRO A 21 -8.73 -2.12 -7.06
CA PRO A 21 -9.62 -1.18 -7.75
C PRO A 21 -9.25 -0.88 -9.21
N LEU A 22 -8.11 -1.36 -9.70
CA LEU A 22 -7.67 -1.12 -11.07
C LEU A 22 -8.47 -1.95 -12.06
N THR A 23 -8.58 -1.44 -13.29
CA THR A 23 -9.17 -2.17 -14.40
C THR A 23 -8.38 -3.44 -14.72
N SER A 24 -9.03 -4.44 -15.31
CA SER A 24 -8.43 -5.76 -15.53
C SER A 24 -7.33 -5.79 -16.59
N ASP A 25 -7.22 -4.76 -17.42
CA ASP A 25 -6.18 -4.60 -18.44
C ASP A 25 -4.84 -4.09 -17.87
N VAL A 26 -4.79 -3.74 -16.58
CA VAL A 26 -3.57 -3.25 -15.93
C VAL A 26 -2.81 -4.38 -15.27
N ASP A 27 -1.57 -4.59 -15.72
CA ASP A 27 -0.57 -5.43 -15.05
C ASP A 27 0.32 -4.56 -14.16
N VAL A 28 0.24 -4.75 -12.84
CA VAL A 28 1.03 -4.00 -11.86
C VAL A 28 2.41 -4.66 -11.72
N PHE A 29 3.48 -3.87 -11.73
CA PHE A 29 4.83 -4.40 -11.50
C PHE A 29 5.58 -3.74 -10.35
N MET A 30 5.11 -2.57 -9.88
CA MET A 30 5.70 -1.91 -8.72
C MET A 30 4.63 -1.30 -7.83
N MET A 31 4.85 -1.40 -6.52
CA MET A 31 3.99 -0.83 -5.49
C MET A 31 4.86 -0.11 -4.46
N THR A 32 4.40 1.05 -3.99
CA THR A 32 5.08 1.81 -2.92
C THR A 32 4.05 2.35 -1.95
N LEU A 33 4.21 2.02 -0.68
CA LEU A 33 3.48 2.57 0.45
C LEU A 33 4.40 3.57 1.18
N PHE A 34 3.92 4.79 1.41
CA PHE A 34 4.72 5.88 1.98
C PHE A 34 3.90 6.76 2.92
N THR A 35 4.55 7.55 3.77
CA THR A 35 3.91 8.62 4.56
C THR A 35 3.88 9.90 3.74
N VAL A 36 2.75 10.59 3.62
CA VAL A 36 2.61 11.76 2.74
C VAL A 36 3.48 12.93 3.22
N HIS A 37 3.37 13.33 4.48
CA HIS A 37 4.02 14.55 4.98
C HIS A 37 5.56 14.55 4.91
N LYS A 38 6.19 13.37 4.99
CA LYS A 38 7.66 13.22 4.98
C LYS A 38 8.19 12.53 3.73
N ASP A 39 7.31 12.17 2.80
CA ASP A 39 7.58 11.32 1.64
C ASP A 39 8.44 10.08 1.97
N LYS A 40 8.28 9.53 3.18
CA LYS A 40 9.08 8.41 3.66
C LYS A 40 8.45 7.12 3.18
N VAL A 41 9.18 6.36 2.36
CA VAL A 41 8.79 5.00 1.97
C VAL A 41 8.73 4.11 3.22
N VAL A 42 7.56 3.50 3.42
CA VAL A 42 7.28 2.54 4.48
C VAL A 42 7.57 1.13 3.98
N ALA A 43 7.05 0.81 2.80
CA ALA A 43 7.31 -0.46 2.13
C ALA A 43 7.22 -0.28 0.61
N SER A 44 7.94 -1.11 -0.14
CA SER A 44 7.80 -1.22 -1.57
C SER A 44 7.89 -2.67 -2.03
N ALA A 45 7.23 -2.99 -3.13
CA ALA A 45 7.32 -4.27 -3.79
C ALA A 45 7.62 -4.08 -5.27
N ASN A 46 8.62 -4.81 -5.76
CA ASN A 46 8.85 -5.04 -7.18
C ASN A 46 8.33 -6.45 -7.49
N LEU A 47 7.16 -6.50 -8.14
CA LEU A 47 6.45 -7.77 -8.38
C LEU A 47 7.17 -8.61 -9.45
N ARG A 48 7.81 -7.97 -10.44
CA ARG A 48 8.60 -8.67 -11.47
C ARG A 48 9.82 -9.39 -10.90
N GLN A 49 10.51 -8.75 -9.96
CA GLN A 49 11.67 -9.34 -9.29
C GLN A 49 11.29 -10.16 -8.05
N LYS A 50 10.00 -10.21 -7.70
CA LYS A 50 9.49 -10.80 -6.44
C LYS A 50 10.23 -10.26 -5.21
N LYS A 51 10.55 -8.97 -5.21
CA LYS A 51 11.29 -8.31 -4.11
C LYS A 51 10.37 -7.44 -3.29
N CYS A 52 10.40 -7.64 -1.98
CA CYS A 52 9.76 -6.80 -0.98
C CYS A 52 10.84 -6.06 -0.19
N ILE A 53 10.69 -4.75 -0.03
CA ILE A 53 11.58 -3.91 0.78
C ILE A 53 10.72 -3.22 1.83
N THR A 54 11.00 -3.47 3.10
CA THR A 54 10.31 -2.87 4.24
C THR A 54 11.27 -1.93 4.97
N ARG A 55 10.85 -0.69 5.23
CA ARG A 55 11.64 0.35 5.90
C ARG A 55 10.99 0.89 7.18
N GLY A 56 9.78 0.44 7.49
CA GLY A 56 9.06 0.73 8.73
C GLY A 56 8.95 -0.50 9.62
N SER A 57 8.62 -0.26 10.89
CA SER A 57 8.26 -1.32 11.83
C SER A 57 6.90 -1.90 11.41
N TYR A 58 6.81 -3.23 11.26
CA TYR A 58 5.57 -3.97 10.98
C TYR A 58 4.95 -3.71 9.59
N SER A 59 5.76 -3.80 8.54
CA SER A 59 5.27 -3.83 7.15
C SER A 59 5.47 -5.21 6.52
N SER A 60 4.63 -5.56 5.55
CA SER A 60 4.73 -6.80 4.79
C SER A 60 4.25 -6.65 3.36
N CYS A 61 4.65 -7.59 2.51
CA CYS A 61 4.17 -7.72 1.14
C CYS A 61 3.56 -9.10 0.93
N GLU A 62 2.40 -9.15 0.30
CA GLU A 62 1.80 -10.37 -0.27
C GLU A 62 1.87 -10.22 -1.78
N ILE A 63 2.68 -11.04 -2.45
CA ILE A 63 2.84 -11.01 -3.91
C ILE A 63 2.04 -12.15 -4.50
N ASP A 64 1.08 -11.82 -5.38
CA ASP A 64 0.27 -12.78 -6.13
C ASP A 64 0.93 -12.99 -7.50
N ASP A 65 1.44 -14.20 -7.73
CA ASP A 65 2.14 -14.59 -8.96
C ASP A 65 1.20 -14.79 -10.16
N VAL A 66 -0.11 -14.89 -9.93
CA VAL A 66 -1.13 -15.14 -10.96
C VAL A 66 -1.78 -13.83 -11.41
N ASN A 67 -2.12 -12.97 -10.46
CA ASN A 67 -2.76 -11.68 -10.73
C ASN A 67 -2.09 -10.59 -9.91
N SER A 68 -1.25 -9.79 -10.56
CA SER A 68 -0.48 -8.72 -9.91
C SER A 68 -1.36 -7.70 -9.16
N ARG A 69 -2.62 -7.48 -9.58
CA ARG A 69 -3.57 -6.59 -8.88
C ARG A 69 -3.97 -7.08 -7.50
N ASN A 70 -3.90 -8.39 -7.25
CA ASN A 70 -4.19 -8.99 -5.95
C ASN A 70 -3.03 -8.83 -4.96
N SER A 71 -1.85 -8.41 -5.42
CA SER A 71 -0.71 -8.15 -4.54
C SER A 71 -1.03 -7.01 -3.56
N ARG A 72 -0.46 -7.09 -2.35
CA ARG A 72 -0.74 -6.17 -1.25
C ARG A 72 0.53 -5.75 -0.56
N LEU A 73 0.65 -4.46 -0.30
CA LEU A 73 1.54 -3.90 0.71
C LEU A 73 0.73 -3.56 1.95
N LYS A 74 1.22 -3.98 3.11
CA LYS A 74 0.58 -3.72 4.39
C LYS A 74 1.54 -3.07 5.36
N THR A 75 1.03 -2.22 6.24
CA THR A 75 1.76 -1.79 7.44
C THR A 75 0.80 -1.63 8.61
N LEU A 76 1.30 -1.91 9.81
CA LEU A 76 0.58 -1.60 11.03
C LEU A 76 1.00 -0.23 11.56
N VAL A 77 0.02 0.49 12.08
CA VAL A 77 0.19 1.77 12.78
C VAL A 77 -0.38 1.59 14.17
N PHE A 78 0.53 1.46 15.13
CA PHE A 78 0.31 1.53 16.56
C PHE A 78 1.00 2.82 17.02
N ASP A 79 0.54 3.45 18.10
CA ASP A 79 1.03 4.76 18.56
C ASP A 79 0.60 5.96 17.70
N LEU A 80 -0.70 6.04 17.41
CA LEU A 80 -1.34 7.34 17.20
C LEU A 80 -1.77 7.88 18.56
N ALA A 81 -1.44 9.13 18.88
CA ALA A 81 -2.05 9.82 20.02
C ALA A 81 -3.54 10.12 19.76
N ALA A 82 -4.30 10.39 20.82
CA ALA A 82 -5.66 10.92 20.67
C ALA A 82 -5.59 12.24 19.86
N GLU A 83 -6.46 12.38 18.86
CA GLU A 83 -6.47 13.49 17.87
C GLU A 83 -5.28 13.52 16.89
N GLU A 84 -4.30 12.62 16.99
CA GLU A 84 -3.25 12.53 15.97
C GLU A 84 -3.82 11.95 14.68
N THR A 85 -3.40 12.50 13.55
CA THR A 85 -3.69 11.94 12.24
C THR A 85 -2.39 11.68 11.51
N LYS A 86 -2.33 10.56 10.77
CA LYS A 86 -1.23 10.25 9.86
C LYS A 86 -1.80 10.02 8.47
N GLU A 87 -1.17 10.62 7.47
CA GLU A 87 -1.56 10.42 6.09
C GLU A 87 -0.58 9.47 5.38
N PHE A 88 -1.13 8.45 4.73
CA PHE A 88 -0.39 7.47 3.94
C PHE A 88 -0.76 7.57 2.47
N GLY A 89 0.23 7.32 1.62
CA GLY A 89 0.09 7.25 0.18
C GLY A 89 0.45 5.87 -0.36
N CYS A 90 -0.17 5.52 -1.48
CA CYS A 90 0.03 4.27 -2.21
C CYS A 90 0.21 4.58 -3.68
N ASN A 91 1.42 4.38 -4.20
CA ASN A 91 1.73 4.49 -5.62
C ASN A 91 1.78 3.11 -6.23
N LEU A 92 1.11 2.91 -7.35
CA LEU A 92 1.27 1.73 -8.19
C LEU A 92 1.78 2.15 -9.57
N THR A 93 2.68 1.33 -10.08
CA THR A 93 3.16 1.42 -11.45
C THR A 93 2.89 0.10 -12.15
N GLY A 94 2.31 0.21 -13.34
CA GLY A 94 1.93 -0.92 -14.16
C GLY A 94 2.00 -0.58 -15.64
N SER A 95 1.51 -1.50 -16.45
CA SER A 95 1.34 -1.35 -17.89
C SER A 95 -0.05 -1.82 -18.28
N ARG A 96 -0.65 -1.14 -19.26
CA ARG A 96 -1.87 -1.61 -19.92
C ARG A 96 -1.55 -2.60 -21.04
N SER A 97 -2.56 -3.35 -21.47
CA SER A 97 -2.47 -4.29 -22.60
C SER A 97 -2.04 -3.64 -23.93
N ASP A 98 -2.28 -2.34 -24.09
CA ASP A 98 -1.83 -1.54 -25.25
C ASP A 98 -0.36 -1.07 -25.15
N GLY A 99 0.37 -1.52 -24.13
CA GLY A 99 1.79 -1.20 -23.92
C GLY A 99 2.04 0.15 -23.23
N ARG A 100 1.01 0.94 -22.91
CA ARG A 100 1.20 2.22 -22.21
C ARG A 100 1.52 1.99 -20.74
N ALA A 101 2.47 2.78 -20.23
CA ALA A 101 2.73 2.85 -18.80
C ALA A 101 1.50 3.41 -18.06
N TYR A 102 1.22 2.87 -16.89
CA TYR A 102 0.11 3.25 -16.04
C TYR A 102 0.62 3.58 -14.64
N PHE A 103 0.24 4.76 -14.16
CA PHE A 103 0.60 5.27 -12.85
C PHE A 103 -0.67 5.68 -12.13
N VAL A 104 -0.80 5.26 -10.88
CA VAL A 104 -1.89 5.71 -10.01
C VAL A 104 -1.35 5.96 -8.61
N SER A 105 -1.95 6.94 -7.94
CA SER A 105 -1.66 7.26 -6.56
C SER A 105 -2.97 7.44 -5.80
N TRP A 106 -3.01 6.92 -4.57
CA TRP A 106 -4.09 7.19 -3.63
C TRP A 106 -3.51 7.59 -2.29
N THR A 107 -4.21 8.47 -1.58
CA THR A 107 -3.91 8.80 -0.19
C THR A 107 -5.06 8.38 0.73
N SER A 108 -4.75 8.20 2.01
CA SER A 108 -5.71 7.89 3.05
C SER A 108 -5.24 8.44 4.39
N THR A 109 -6.12 9.14 5.07
CA THR A 109 -5.91 9.63 6.43
C THR A 109 -6.26 8.54 7.43
N VAL A 110 -5.36 8.33 8.37
CA VAL A 110 -5.48 7.37 9.46
C VAL A 110 -5.62 8.15 10.74
N LYS A 111 -6.67 7.85 11.49
CA LYS A 111 -6.96 8.41 12.81
C LYS A 111 -7.45 7.29 13.71
N LEU A 112 -7.25 7.42 15.01
CA LEU A 112 -7.93 6.54 15.94
C LEU A 112 -9.45 6.80 15.89
N PRO A 113 -10.28 5.74 16.01
CA PRO A 113 -11.71 5.89 16.19
C PRO A 113 -12.05 6.59 17.51
#